data_AF-A0A0A9ZEA7-F1
#
_entry.id   AF-A0A0A9ZEA7-F1
#
_cell.length_a   1.000
_cell.length_b   1.000
_cell.length_c   1.000
_cell.angle_alpha   90.00
_cell.angle_beta   90.00
_cell.angle_gamma   90.00
#
_symmetry.space_group_name_H-M   'P 1'
#
loop_
_entity.id
_entity.type
_entity.pdbx_description
1 polymer ?
#
loop_
_entity_poly.entity_id
_entity_poly.type
_entity_poly.pdbx_seq_one_letter_code
_entity_poly.pdbx_strand_id
1 'polypeptide(L)'
;MFTLKLLSFAVFLSLYAFCTTDDVKPKVIFFPNLNKDDKKYILAQINKGQDKWIHQKKKGPEDQFPKALKIIEGTRNETIDEEKVKTIYEFKFLSETKEECEGRLKYSHYKVAAKRASVSYRASHCKEEKSEK
;
A
#
# COMPACT_ATOMS: atom_id res chain seq x y z
N MET A 1 -55.74 22.39 23.08
CA MET A 1 -55.07 21.16 23.59
C MET A 1 -54.13 20.61 22.52
N PHE A 2 -52.91 21.15 22.41
CA PHE A 2 -51.91 20.68 21.43
C PHE A 2 -50.51 20.76 22.06
N THR A 3 -50.28 20.04 23.15
CA THR A 3 -49.01 20.16 23.89
C THR A 3 -48.51 18.82 24.42
N LEU A 4 -48.81 17.70 23.74
CA LEU A 4 -48.23 16.39 24.10
C LEU A 4 -47.50 15.68 22.96
N LYS A 5 -47.80 15.98 21.68
CA LYS A 5 -47.14 15.32 20.53
C LYS A 5 -45.79 15.92 20.13
N LEU A 6 -45.49 17.16 20.54
CA LEU A 6 -44.24 17.85 20.19
C LEU A 6 -43.04 17.43 21.05
N LEU A 7 -43.25 16.96 22.28
CA LEU A 7 -42.15 16.50 23.16
C LEU A 7 -41.56 15.16 22.71
N SER A 8 -42.35 14.28 22.13
CA SER A 8 -41.89 12.94 21.70
C SER A 8 -40.91 13.01 20.52
N PHE A 9 -41.09 13.98 19.62
CA PHE A 9 -40.24 14.13 18.45
C PHE A 9 -38.83 14.65 18.80
N ALA A 10 -38.73 15.52 19.81
CA ALA A 10 -37.45 16.05 20.29
C ALA A 10 -36.60 14.97 20.99
N VAL A 11 -37.23 14.00 21.66
CA VAL A 11 -36.55 12.87 22.30
C VAL A 11 -36.03 11.85 21.26
N PHE A 12 -36.76 11.64 20.16
CA PHE A 12 -36.28 10.80 19.07
C PHE A 12 -35.12 11.43 18.28
N LEU A 13 -35.11 12.76 18.10
CA LEU A 13 -34.01 13.49 17.47
C LEU A 13 -32.75 13.54 18.36
N SER A 14 -32.90 13.66 19.68
CA SER A 14 -31.77 13.62 20.60
C SER A 14 -31.16 12.21 20.74
N LEU A 15 -31.97 11.14 20.65
CA LEU A 15 -31.48 9.76 20.61
C LEU A 15 -30.71 9.44 19.30
N TYR A 16 -31.11 10.01 18.16
CA TYR A 16 -30.37 9.87 16.91
C TYR A 16 -29.08 10.71 16.84
N ALA A 17 -29.00 11.80 17.62
CA ALA A 17 -27.83 12.67 17.65
C ALA A 17 -26.63 12.07 18.41
N PHE A 18 -26.84 10.99 19.17
CA PHE A 18 -25.78 10.23 19.85
C PHE A 18 -25.29 9.01 19.05
N CYS A 19 -25.57 8.92 17.75
CA CYS A 19 -24.71 8.16 16.85
C CYS A 19 -23.44 8.98 16.57
N THR A 20 -22.65 9.23 17.61
CA THR A 20 -21.25 9.60 17.44
C THR A 20 -20.59 8.39 16.81
N THR A 21 -20.39 8.43 15.50
CA THR A 21 -19.34 7.64 14.86
C THR A 21 -18.07 7.99 15.61
N ASP A 22 -17.60 7.12 16.49
CA ASP A 22 -16.24 7.19 17.00
C ASP A 22 -15.34 7.23 15.76
N ASP A 23 -14.78 8.39 15.44
CA ASP A 23 -13.79 8.53 14.38
C ASP A 23 -12.55 7.72 14.81
N VAL A 24 -12.57 6.42 14.51
CA VAL A 24 -11.44 5.53 14.78
C VAL A 24 -10.30 5.98 13.87
N LYS A 25 -9.40 6.79 14.45
CA LYS A 25 -8.23 7.29 13.75
C LYS A 25 -7.42 6.11 13.21
N PRO A 26 -6.93 6.19 11.96
CA PRO A 26 -6.07 5.17 11.41
C PRO A 26 -4.84 4.96 12.30
N LYS A 27 -4.59 3.72 12.70
CA LYS A 27 -3.37 3.35 13.42
C LYS A 27 -2.22 3.27 12.42
N VAL A 28 -1.15 4.01 12.67
CA VAL A 28 0.08 3.98 11.85
C VAL A 28 1.17 3.23 12.61
N ILE A 29 1.78 2.25 11.97
CA ILE A 29 2.88 1.44 12.51
C ILE A 29 4.07 1.57 11.56
N PHE A 30 5.22 2.00 12.10
CA PHE A 30 6.46 2.19 11.36
C PHE A 30 7.47 1.12 11.74
N PHE A 31 8.00 0.41 10.73
CA PHE A 31 9.09 -0.54 10.89
C PHE A 31 10.33 -0.01 10.14
N PRO A 32 11.39 0.39 10.87
CA PRO A 32 12.57 1.04 10.27
C PRO A 32 13.40 0.11 9.39
N ASN A 33 13.28 -1.20 9.57
CA ASN A 33 14.07 -2.20 8.86
C ASN A 33 13.16 -3.31 8.33
N LEU A 34 13.30 -3.65 7.05
CA LEU A 34 12.66 -4.82 6.46
C LEU A 34 13.25 -6.11 7.03
N ASN A 35 12.37 -7.00 7.48
CA ASN A 35 12.77 -8.35 7.85
C ASN A 35 12.98 -9.23 6.60
N LYS A 36 13.41 -10.48 6.81
CA LYS A 36 13.69 -11.42 5.71
C LYS A 36 12.44 -11.74 4.88
N ASP A 37 11.29 -11.86 5.52
CA ASP A 37 10.03 -12.20 4.87
C ASP A 37 9.48 -11.03 4.05
N ASP A 38 9.63 -9.80 4.54
CA ASP A 38 9.30 -8.58 3.81
C ASP A 38 10.12 -8.50 2.52
N LYS A 39 11.46 -8.69 2.62
CA LYS A 39 12.35 -8.69 1.45
C LYS A 39 11.95 -9.75 0.44
N LYS A 40 11.64 -10.97 0.90
CA LYS A 40 11.19 -12.08 0.04
C LYS A 40 9.84 -11.77 -0.63
N TYR A 41 8.90 -11.20 0.11
CA TYR A 41 7.60 -10.81 -0.41
C TYR A 41 7.72 -9.71 -1.47
N ILE A 42 8.47 -8.65 -1.20
CA ILE A 42 8.69 -7.54 -2.14
C ILE A 42 9.30 -8.07 -3.44
N LEU A 43 10.36 -8.88 -3.35
CA LEU A 43 11.04 -9.47 -4.51
C LEU A 43 10.06 -10.29 -5.37
N ALA A 44 9.23 -11.12 -4.74
CA ALA A 44 8.22 -11.91 -5.43
C ALA A 44 7.16 -11.05 -6.13
N GLN A 45 6.69 -9.97 -5.49
CA GLN A 45 5.69 -9.08 -6.09
C GLN A 45 6.25 -8.27 -7.27
N ILE A 46 7.50 -7.80 -7.19
CA ILE A 46 8.15 -7.10 -8.31
C ILE A 46 8.22 -8.02 -9.52
N ASN A 47 8.75 -9.24 -9.33
CA ASN A 47 8.96 -10.17 -10.44
C ASN A 47 7.63 -10.69 -11.02
N LYS A 48 6.63 -10.98 -10.17
CA LYS A 48 5.27 -11.31 -10.63
C LYS A 48 4.61 -10.15 -11.38
N GLY A 49 4.91 -8.91 -10.98
CA GLY A 49 4.49 -7.71 -11.69
C GLY A 49 5.07 -7.66 -13.09
N GLN A 50 6.39 -7.85 -13.22
CA GLN A 50 7.12 -7.87 -14.50
C GLN A 50 6.52 -8.85 -15.51
N ASP A 51 6.27 -10.09 -15.08
CA ASP A 51 5.72 -11.11 -15.97
C ASP A 51 4.38 -10.68 -16.58
N LYS A 52 3.51 -10.04 -15.78
CA LYS A 52 2.24 -9.51 -16.29
C LYS A 52 2.42 -8.40 -17.33
N TRP A 53 3.45 -7.57 -17.21
CA TRP A 53 3.74 -6.52 -18.19
C TRP A 53 4.29 -7.09 -19.49
N ILE A 54 5.23 -8.04 -19.41
CA ILE A 54 5.78 -8.76 -20.57
C ILE A 54 4.66 -9.42 -21.36
N HIS A 55 3.74 -10.12 -20.68
CA HIS A 55 2.61 -10.80 -21.32
C HIS A 55 1.60 -9.84 -21.97
N GLN A 56 1.50 -8.58 -21.54
CA GLN A 56 0.60 -7.59 -22.14
C GLN A 56 1.20 -6.90 -23.39
N LYS A 57 2.38 -7.31 -23.86
CA LYS A 57 3.13 -6.68 -24.99
C LYS A 57 3.31 -5.17 -24.86
N LYS A 58 3.12 -4.62 -23.67
CA LYS A 58 3.54 -3.28 -23.31
C LYS A 58 4.93 -3.45 -22.73
N LYS A 59 5.96 -3.04 -23.48
CA LYS A 59 7.23 -2.68 -22.85
C LYS A 59 6.89 -1.58 -21.87
N GLY A 60 6.62 -1.92 -20.61
CA GLY A 60 6.66 -0.92 -19.55
C GLY A 60 8.04 -0.27 -19.65
N PRO A 61 8.18 1.05 -19.49
CA PRO A 61 9.51 1.65 -19.48
C PRO A 61 10.31 0.91 -18.42
N GLU A 62 11.34 0.17 -18.84
CA GLU A 62 12.17 -0.67 -17.96
C GLU A 62 12.73 0.15 -16.79
N ASP A 63 12.87 1.46 -17.01
CA ASP A 63 13.29 2.44 -16.00
C ASP A 63 12.30 2.61 -14.83
N GLN A 64 11.00 2.38 -15.04
CA GLN A 64 9.98 2.52 -13.97
C GLN A 64 9.64 1.21 -13.28
N PHE A 65 9.93 0.09 -13.95
CA PHE A 65 9.68 -1.24 -13.41
C PHE A 65 10.82 -2.17 -13.83
N PRO A 66 12.02 -2.02 -13.25
CA PRO A 66 13.09 -2.99 -13.43
C PRO A 66 12.77 -4.29 -12.69
N LYS A 67 13.32 -5.41 -13.18
CA LYS A 67 13.40 -6.65 -12.43
C LYS A 67 14.35 -6.47 -11.24
N ALA A 68 14.01 -7.07 -10.11
CA ALA A 68 14.83 -7.02 -8.92
C ALA A 68 15.56 -8.37 -8.73
N LEU A 69 16.87 -8.29 -8.50
CA LEU A 69 17.72 -9.43 -8.10
C LEU A 69 17.68 -9.63 -6.58
N LYS A 70 17.80 -8.53 -5.83
CA LYS A 70 17.88 -8.56 -4.37
C LYS A 70 17.38 -7.27 -3.75
N ILE A 71 16.64 -7.37 -2.66
CA ILE A 71 16.29 -6.22 -1.80
C ILE A 71 17.41 -6.01 -0.79
N ILE A 72 17.97 -4.80 -0.75
CA ILE A 72 19.12 -4.43 0.10
C ILE A 72 18.59 -4.07 1.49
N GLU A 73 17.84 -2.98 1.55
CA GLU A 73 17.32 -2.36 2.77
C GLU A 73 15.99 -1.65 2.48
N GLY A 74 15.31 -1.20 3.52
CA GLY A 74 14.08 -0.44 3.38
C GLY A 74 13.29 -0.34 4.68
N THR A 75 12.14 0.30 4.57
CA THR A 75 11.17 0.52 5.63
C THR A 75 9.82 -0.07 5.26
N ARG A 76 9.00 -0.38 6.28
CA ARG A 76 7.62 -0.81 6.11
C ARG A 76 6.70 0.04 6.98
N ASN A 77 5.71 0.66 6.34
CA ASN A 77 4.72 1.51 6.98
C ASN A 77 3.34 0.90 6.81
N GLU A 78 2.68 0.60 7.91
CA GLU A 78 1.33 0.05 7.92
C GLU A 78 0.36 1.09 8.44
N THR A 79 -0.72 1.31 7.69
CA THR A 79 -1.86 2.12 8.12
C THR A 79 -3.05 1.18 8.21
N ILE A 80 -3.58 1.01 9.42
CA ILE A 80 -4.73 0.16 9.73
C ILE A 80 -5.90 1.08 10.03
N ASP A 81 -6.94 1.03 9.21
CA ASP A 81 -8.21 1.69 9.47
C ASP A 81 -9.33 0.65 9.60
N GLU A 82 -10.57 1.10 9.78
CA GLU A 82 -11.72 0.21 9.98
C GLU A 82 -11.99 -0.69 8.77
N GLU A 83 -11.71 -0.22 7.55
CA GLU A 83 -12.09 -0.93 6.32
C GLU A 83 -10.93 -1.70 5.67
N LYS A 84 -9.70 -1.24 5.88
CA LYS A 84 -8.52 -1.71 5.16
C LYS A 84 -7.25 -1.60 5.99
N VAL A 85 -6.26 -2.34 5.53
CA VAL A 85 -4.88 -2.18 5.95
C VAL A 85 -4.07 -1.90 4.71
N LYS A 86 -3.33 -0.80 4.76
CA LYS A 86 -2.43 -0.36 3.71
C LYS A 86 -1.01 -0.51 4.20
N THR A 87 -0.23 -1.33 3.52
CA THR A 87 1.21 -1.48 3.75
C THR A 87 1.97 -0.79 2.64
N ILE A 88 2.92 0.07 3.00
CA ILE A 88 3.83 0.74 2.08
C ILE A 88 5.24 0.28 2.42
N TYR A 89 5.93 -0.28 1.44
CA TYR A 89 7.34 -0.59 1.51
C TYR A 89 8.09 0.44 0.69
N GLU A 90 9.14 1.01 1.27
CA GLU A 90 10.10 1.87 0.58
C GLU A 90 11.48 1.22 0.75
N PHE A 91 12.16 0.91 -0.35
CA PHE A 91 13.30 0.01 -0.31
C PHE A 91 14.31 0.30 -1.41
N LYS A 92 15.56 -0.09 -1.16
CA LYS A 92 16.62 -0.18 -2.18
C LYS A 92 16.75 -1.61 -2.66
N PHE A 93 17.00 -1.79 -3.95
CA PHE A 93 17.19 -3.09 -4.56
C PHE A 93 18.24 -3.03 -5.66
N LEU A 94 18.90 -4.17 -5.90
CA LEU A 94 19.73 -4.37 -7.08
C LEU A 94 18.85 -4.81 -8.23
N SER A 95 18.94 -4.09 -9.35
CA SER A 95 18.25 -4.45 -10.59
C SER A 95 19.04 -5.50 -11.37
N GLU A 96 18.36 -6.23 -12.25
CA GLU A 96 19.02 -7.12 -13.22
C GLU A 96 19.63 -6.35 -14.40
N THR A 97 19.04 -5.20 -14.76
CA THR A 97 19.42 -4.40 -15.95
C THR A 97 20.00 -3.03 -15.62
N LYS A 98 20.08 -2.70 -14.33
CA LYS A 98 20.61 -1.43 -13.79
C LYS A 98 21.40 -1.75 -12.53
N GLU A 99 22.05 -0.75 -11.94
CA GLU A 99 22.70 -0.92 -10.64
C GLU A 99 21.67 -0.92 -9.49
N GLU A 100 21.88 -0.04 -8.51
CA GLU A 100 21.01 0.14 -7.37
C GLU A 100 19.83 1.05 -7.72
N CYS A 101 18.63 0.59 -7.38
CA CYS A 101 17.38 1.30 -7.58
C CYS A 101 16.62 1.48 -6.26
N GLU A 102 15.85 2.54 -6.19
CA GLU A 102 14.87 2.80 -5.14
C GLU A 102 13.47 2.44 -5.63
N GLY A 103 12.74 1.71 -4.79
CA GLY A 103 11.43 1.15 -5.10
C GLY A 103 10.41 1.46 -4.02
N ARG A 104 9.16 1.58 -4.47
CA ARG A 104 8.00 1.68 -3.59
C ARG A 104 6.98 0.63 -3.95
N LEU A 105 6.60 -0.20 -2.97
CA LEU A 105 5.52 -1.17 -3.11
C LEU A 105 4.38 -0.82 -2.17
N LYS A 106 3.17 -0.68 -2.71
CA LYS A 106 1.95 -0.45 -1.96
C LYS A 106 1.09 -1.70 -2.03
N TYR A 107 0.78 -2.26 -0.87
CA TYR A 107 -0.19 -3.32 -0.70
C TYR A 107 -1.40 -2.78 0.05
N SER A 108 -2.60 -3.09 -0.41
CA SER A 108 -3.83 -2.75 0.31
C SER A 108 -4.70 -3.99 0.37
N HIS A 109 -5.11 -4.38 1.57
CA HIS A 109 -6.10 -5.42 1.79
C HIS A 109 -7.29 -4.84 2.54
N TYR A 110 -8.48 -5.29 2.17
CA TYR A 110 -9.73 -4.83 2.77
C TYR A 110 -10.23 -5.88 3.74
N LYS A 111 -10.81 -5.45 4.86
CA LYS A 111 -11.45 -6.34 5.83
C LYS A 111 -12.80 -6.87 5.31
N VAL A 112 -13.38 -6.21 4.31
CA VAL A 112 -14.61 -6.63 3.64
C VAL A 112 -14.29 -7.61 2.51
N ALA A 113 -14.85 -8.82 2.58
CA ALA A 113 -14.59 -9.91 1.63
C ALA A 113 -14.90 -9.58 0.15
N ALA A 114 -15.80 -8.62 -0.09
CA ALA A 114 -16.17 -8.19 -1.45
C ALA A 114 -15.07 -7.39 -2.16
N LYS A 115 -14.13 -6.76 -1.42
CA LYS A 115 -13.06 -5.95 -2.00
C LYS A 115 -11.79 -6.77 -2.12
N ARG A 116 -11.26 -6.90 -3.35
CA ARG A 116 -10.01 -7.60 -3.62
C ARG A 116 -8.81 -6.80 -3.14
N ALA A 117 -7.78 -7.49 -2.64
CA ALA A 117 -6.51 -6.87 -2.33
C ALA A 117 -5.85 -6.31 -3.61
N SER A 118 -5.12 -5.21 -3.47
CA SER A 118 -4.37 -4.57 -4.55
C SER A 118 -2.89 -4.46 -4.20
N VAL A 119 -2.04 -4.66 -5.21
CA VAL A 119 -0.59 -4.49 -5.13
C VAL A 119 -0.18 -3.56 -6.26
N SER A 120 0.58 -2.52 -5.95
CA SER A 120 1.25 -1.70 -6.95
C SER A 120 2.70 -1.47 -6.56
N TYR A 121 3.58 -1.53 -7.55
CA TYR A 121 5.02 -1.32 -7.40
C TYR A 121 5.46 -0.25 -8.41
N ARG A 122 6.44 0.57 -8.06
CA ARG A 122 7.11 1.49 -8.98
C ARG A 122 8.54 1.74 -8.49
N ALA A 123 9.50 1.74 -9.41
CA ALA A 123 10.83 2.29 -9.15
C ALA A 123 10.80 3.82 -9.31
N SER A 124 11.41 4.52 -8.35
CA SER A 124 11.50 5.98 -8.34
C SER A 124 12.80 6.50 -8.92
N HIS A 125 13.90 5.79 -8.68
CA HIS A 125 15.23 6.17 -9.10
C HIS A 125 16.07 4.92 -9.35
N CYS A 126 16.86 4.89 -10.41
CA CYS A 126 17.82 3.83 -10.70
C CYS A 126 19.13 4.48 -11.14
N LYS A 127 20.25 4.04 -10.56
CA LYS A 127 21.57 4.41 -11.07
C LYS A 127 21.79 3.74 -12.41
N GLU A 128 22.24 4.51 -13.40
CA GLU A 128 22.67 3.96 -14.68
C GLU A 128 23.96 3.16 -14.49
N GLU A 129 24.06 2.03 -15.18
CA GLU A 129 25.27 1.22 -15.20
C GLU A 129 26.43 2.08 -15.72
N LYS A 130 27.48 2.24 -14.91
CA LYS A 130 28.72 2.84 -15.42
C LYS A 130 29.27 1.91 -16.49
N SER A 131 29.04 2.24 -17.75
CA SER A 131 29.77 1.65 -18.87
C SER A 131 31.25 2.02 -18.68
N GLU A 132 32.02 1.11 -18.09
CA GLU A 132 33.48 1.14 -18.20
C GLU A 132 33.82 0.99 -19.69
N LYS A 133 34.44 2.04 -20.23
CA LYS A 133 34.96 2.13 -21.59
C LYS A 133 36.18 1.25 -21.78
#